data_AF-A0AAV4EX47-F1
#
_entry.id   AF-A0AAV4EX47-F1
#
_cell.length_a   1.000
_cell.length_b   1.000
_cell.length_c   1.000
_cell.angle_alpha   90.00
_cell.angle_beta   90.00
_cell.angle_gamma   90.00
#
_symmetry.space_group_name_H-M   'P 1'
#
loop_
_entity.id
_entity.type
_entity.pdbx_description
1 polymer ?
#
loop_
_entity_poly.entity_id
_entity_poly.type
_entity_poly.pdbx_seq_one_letter_code
_entity_poly.pdbx_strand_id
1 'polypeptide(L)'
;MDVEGAKIPVCKTFFLDTLGYSDQFVFTAISKEDEGGHCAPDMRGRHAKQTTGMKEEKERVRAHIALFPTVESHYCRKDSKRRYLGATMYRLYREQSLQEKALTIYSSTRYCEIFRT
;
A
#
# COMPACT_ATOMS: atom_id res chain seq x y z
N MET A 1 -27.56 -2.18 -27.44
CA MET A 1 -26.57 -1.45 -28.24
C MET A 1 -27.13 -0.06 -28.48
N ASP A 2 -26.37 0.98 -28.17
CA ASP A 2 -26.81 2.36 -28.32
C ASP A 2 -26.36 2.87 -29.69
N VAL A 3 -27.33 3.16 -30.56
CA VAL A 3 -27.11 3.79 -31.86
C VAL A 3 -27.90 5.10 -31.83
N GLU A 4 -27.19 6.24 -31.94
CA GLU A 4 -27.81 7.58 -31.93
C GLU A 4 -28.72 7.86 -30.70
N GLY A 5 -28.37 7.30 -29.54
CA GLY A 5 -29.13 7.50 -28.28
C GLY A 5 -30.34 6.56 -28.11
N ALA A 6 -30.58 5.65 -29.07
CA ALA A 6 -31.62 4.63 -28.96
C ALA A 6 -31.04 3.26 -28.55
N LYS A 7 -31.64 2.64 -27.53
CA LYS A 7 -31.30 1.29 -27.07
C LYS A 7 -31.93 0.24 -27.97
N ILE A 8 -31.10 -0.40 -28.80
CA ILE A 8 -31.52 -1.46 -29.71
C ILE A 8 -31.24 -2.84 -29.08
N PRO A 9 -32.23 -3.74 -29.01
CA PRO A 9 -32.01 -5.12 -28.58
C PRO A 9 -31.23 -5.89 -29.66
N VAL A 10 -30.23 -6.66 -29.22
CA VAL A 10 -29.39 -7.48 -30.10
C VAL A 10 -29.28 -8.90 -29.56
N CYS A 11 -28.99 -9.85 -30.44
CA CYS A 11 -28.72 -11.23 -30.03
C CYS A 11 -27.40 -11.30 -29.25
N LYS A 12 -27.47 -11.71 -27.99
CA LYS A 12 -26.31 -11.77 -27.08
C LYS A 12 -25.19 -12.68 -27.61
N THR A 13 -25.53 -13.90 -28.04
CA THR A 13 -24.54 -14.89 -28.51
C THR A 13 -23.82 -14.38 -29.74
N PHE A 14 -24.58 -13.96 -30.75
CA PHE A 14 -24.03 -13.41 -31.99
C PHE A 14 -23.12 -12.20 -31.73
N PHE A 15 -23.52 -11.30 -30.83
CA PHE A 15 -22.73 -10.13 -30.47
C PHE A 15 -21.38 -10.50 -29.81
N LEU A 16 -21.41 -11.40 -28.82
CA LEU A 16 -20.21 -11.85 -28.11
C LEU A 16 -19.27 -12.63 -29.04
N ASP A 17 -19.81 -13.52 -29.86
CA ASP A 17 -19.04 -14.36 -30.78
C ASP A 17 -18.41 -13.53 -31.91
N THR A 18 -19.15 -12.55 -32.45
CA THR A 18 -18.66 -11.67 -33.52
C THR A 18 -17.51 -10.79 -33.04
N LEU A 19 -17.58 -10.28 -31.81
CA LEU A 19 -16.52 -9.44 -31.24
C LEU A 19 -15.46 -10.21 -30.47
N GLY A 20 -15.66 -11.51 -30.25
CA GLY A 20 -14.74 -12.37 -29.48
C GLY A 20 -14.59 -11.98 -28.01
N TYR A 21 -15.58 -11.32 -27.42
CA TYR A 21 -15.55 -10.90 -26.02
C TYR A 21 -16.34 -11.84 -25.11
N SER A 22 -15.91 -11.97 -23.87
CA SER A 22 -16.70 -12.64 -22.84
C SER A 22 -17.83 -11.72 -22.36
N ASP A 23 -18.91 -12.35 -21.89
CA ASP A 23 -20.06 -11.63 -21.32
C ASP A 23 -19.63 -10.68 -20.18
N GLN A 24 -18.73 -11.16 -19.31
CA GLN A 24 -18.22 -10.39 -18.19
C GLN A 24 -17.40 -9.16 -18.64
N PHE A 25 -16.69 -9.26 -19.75
CA PHE A 25 -15.93 -8.13 -20.31
C PHE A 25 -16.87 -7.00 -20.72
N VAL A 26 -17.93 -7.32 -21.46
CA VAL A 26 -18.94 -6.35 -21.91
C VAL A 26 -19.65 -5.71 -20.72
N PHE A 27 -20.07 -6.52 -19.74
CA PHE A 27 -20.71 -6.01 -18.52
C PHE A 27 -19.81 -5.05 -17.75
N THR A 28 -18.52 -5.38 -17.60
CA THR A 28 -17.56 -4.55 -16.88
C THR A 28 -17.28 -3.24 -17.62
N ALA A 29 -17.24 -3.26 -18.96
CA ALA A 29 -17.06 -2.06 -19.77
C ALA A 29 -18.24 -1.09 -19.58
N ILE A 30 -19.47 -1.58 -19.70
CA ILE A 30 -20.70 -0.80 -19.49
C ILE A 30 -20.76 -0.26 -18.04
N SER A 31 -20.38 -1.08 -17.06
CA SER A 31 -20.40 -0.67 -15.64
C SER A 31 -19.37 0.41 -15.29
N LYS A 32 -18.35 0.60 -16.14
CA LYS A 32 -17.30 1.60 -15.96
C LYS A 32 -17.51 2.83 -16.84
N GLU A 33 -18.60 2.87 -17.59
CA GLU A 33 -18.96 3.99 -18.45
C GLU A 33 -19.56 5.13 -17.60
N ASP A 34 -19.15 6.37 -17.88
CA ASP A 34 -19.70 7.58 -17.29
C ASP A 34 -20.93 8.07 -18.08
N GLU A 35 -21.70 9.04 -17.55
CA GLU A 35 -22.91 9.58 -18.19
C GLU A 35 -22.65 10.13 -19.62
N GLY A 36 -21.39 10.49 -19.91
CA GLY A 36 -20.94 10.96 -21.23
C GLY A 36 -20.41 9.88 -22.17
N GLY A 37 -20.51 8.58 -21.83
CA GLY A 37 -20.05 7.47 -22.68
C GLY A 37 -18.54 7.18 -22.62
N HIS A 38 -17.86 7.71 -21.61
CA HIS A 38 -16.42 7.54 -21.45
C HIS A 38 -16.12 6.47 -20.41
N CYS A 39 -15.18 5.57 -20.67
CA CYS A 39 -14.72 4.61 -19.67
C CYS A 39 -13.92 5.32 -18.57
N ALA A 40 -14.19 4.95 -17.32
CA ALA A 40 -13.42 5.41 -16.16
C ALA A 40 -11.92 5.12 -16.34
N PRO A 41 -11.04 6.02 -15.84
CA PRO A 41 -9.60 5.86 -15.99
C PRO A 41 -9.10 4.58 -15.34
N ASP A 42 -8.06 3.98 -15.92
CA ASP A 42 -7.43 2.78 -15.38
C ASP A 42 -6.74 3.09 -14.03
N MET A 43 -7.25 2.46 -12.97
CA MET A 43 -6.75 2.60 -11.60
C MET A 43 -5.77 1.50 -11.20
N ARG A 44 -5.29 0.66 -12.15
CA ARG A 44 -4.24 -0.33 -11.86
C ARG A 44 -2.99 0.36 -11.32
N GLY A 45 -2.43 -0.20 -10.23
CA GLY A 45 -1.28 0.35 -9.52
C GLY A 45 -1.55 1.63 -8.71
N ARG A 46 -2.77 2.18 -8.76
CA ARG A 46 -3.16 3.38 -7.99
C ARG A 46 -3.85 2.94 -6.70
N HIS A 47 -3.06 2.70 -5.67
CA HIS A 47 -3.57 2.47 -4.32
C HIS A 47 -3.47 3.75 -3.48
N ALA A 48 -4.54 4.06 -2.73
CA ALA A 48 -4.47 5.11 -1.72
C ALA A 48 -3.38 4.76 -0.71
N LYS A 49 -2.45 5.69 -0.43
CA LYS A 49 -1.44 5.47 0.60
C LYS A 49 -2.16 5.38 1.96
N GLN A 50 -2.11 4.22 2.62
CA GLN A 50 -2.54 4.05 4.02
C GLN A 50 -1.60 4.84 4.96
N THR A 51 -1.66 6.17 4.97
CA THR A 51 -0.65 6.98 5.67
C THR A 51 -1.17 7.72 6.90
N THR A 52 -2.48 7.87 7.07
CA THR A 52 -2.96 8.93 7.99
C THR A 52 -3.07 8.52 9.47
N GLY A 53 -3.15 7.22 9.80
CA GLY A 53 -3.48 6.80 11.17
C GLY A 53 -2.33 6.62 12.18
N MET A 54 -1.06 6.67 11.77
CA MET A 54 0.06 6.16 12.62
C MET A 54 1.24 7.13 12.78
N LYS A 55 1.07 8.43 12.54
CA LYS A 55 2.19 9.38 12.66
C LYS A 55 2.75 9.44 14.08
N GLU A 56 1.90 9.53 15.09
CA GLU A 56 2.31 9.62 16.50
C GLU A 56 3.01 8.34 16.98
N GLU A 57 2.49 7.18 16.59
CA GLU A 57 3.09 5.90 16.96
C GLU A 57 4.46 5.67 16.32
N LYS A 58 4.62 6.08 15.05
CA LYS A 58 5.93 6.06 14.37
C LYS A 58 6.92 6.99 15.05
N GLU A 59 6.45 8.14 15.52
CA GLU A 59 7.31 9.10 16.23
C GLU A 59 7.74 8.54 17.59
N ARG A 60 6.88 7.82 18.31
CA ARG A 60 7.28 7.08 19.53
C ARG A 60 8.39 6.06 19.25
N VAL A 61 8.27 5.31 18.17
CA VAL A 61 9.32 4.34 17.78
C VAL A 61 10.62 5.06 17.45
N ARG A 62 10.57 6.18 16.72
CA ARG A 62 11.75 7.01 16.40
C ARG A 62 12.40 7.57 17.66
N ALA A 63 11.61 8.10 18.60
CA ALA A 63 12.10 8.60 19.87
C ALA A 63 12.82 7.51 20.67
N HIS A 64 12.24 6.30 20.73
CA HIS A 64 12.90 5.17 21.38
C HIS A 64 14.22 4.78 20.70
N ILE A 65 14.24 4.72 19.36
CA ILE A 65 15.47 4.41 18.60
C ILE A 65 16.56 5.46 18.87
N ALA A 66 16.19 6.74 18.96
CA ALA A 66 17.12 7.85 19.20
C ALA A 66 17.80 7.80 20.58
N LEU A 67 17.28 7.04 21.54
CA LEU A 67 17.93 6.82 22.84
C LEU A 67 19.23 6.00 22.74
N PHE A 68 19.44 5.30 21.63
CA PHE A 68 20.59 4.42 21.46
C PHE A 68 21.59 5.01 20.46
N PRO A 69 22.90 4.84 20.72
CA PRO A 69 23.92 5.29 19.78
C PRO A 69 23.82 4.46 18.49
N THR A 70 23.63 5.14 17.36
CA THR A 70 23.74 4.49 16.05
C THR A 70 25.20 4.25 15.74
N VAL A 71 25.67 3.02 15.97
CA VAL A 71 27.05 2.63 15.68
C VAL A 71 27.21 2.51 14.16
N GLU A 72 28.19 3.23 13.61
CA GLU A 72 28.58 3.07 12.22
C GLU A 72 29.20 1.68 12.05
N SER A 73 28.82 0.96 10.99
CA SER A 73 29.30 -0.39 10.81
C SER A 73 30.81 -0.34 10.55
N HIS A 74 31.59 -1.02 11.39
CA HIS A 74 33.05 -1.11 11.30
C HIS A 74 33.53 -1.60 9.92
N TYR A 75 32.66 -2.32 9.19
CA TYR A 75 32.92 -2.84 7.85
C TYR A 75 32.23 -2.05 6.73
N CYS A 76 31.76 -0.82 7.00
CA CYS A 76 31.17 -0.01 5.95
C CYS A 76 32.22 0.27 4.87
N ARG A 77 31.94 -0.16 3.64
CA ARG A 77 32.63 0.35 2.44
C ARG A 77 32.52 1.88 2.44
N LYS A 78 33.56 2.56 1.92
CA LYS A 78 33.77 4.01 1.99
C LYS A 78 32.54 4.87 1.66
N ASP A 79 31.61 4.37 0.83
CA ASP A 79 30.43 5.10 0.36
C ASP A 79 29.11 4.71 1.06
N SER A 80 29.13 3.76 2.01
CA SER A 80 27.89 3.25 2.63
C SER A 80 27.46 4.06 3.86
N LYS A 81 26.31 4.72 3.78
CA LYS A 81 25.66 5.42 4.90
C LYS A 81 24.73 4.49 5.74
N ARG A 82 24.86 3.17 5.59
CA ARG A 82 23.96 2.21 6.25
C ARG A 82 24.26 2.16 7.76
N ARG A 83 23.25 2.44 8.56
CA ARG A 83 23.26 2.23 10.01
C ARG A 83 22.57 0.91 10.34
N TYR A 84 22.98 0.27 11.43
CA TYR A 84 22.41 -1.01 11.87
C TYR A 84 21.85 -0.88 13.28
N LEU A 85 20.75 -1.58 13.54
CA LEU A 85 20.17 -1.73 14.86
C LEU A 85 20.88 -2.86 15.60
N GLY A 86 21.16 -2.67 16.89
CA GLY A 86 21.62 -3.74 17.77
C GLY A 86 20.54 -4.80 17.96
N ALA A 87 20.94 -6.07 18.13
CA ALA A 87 20.01 -7.19 18.29
C ALA A 87 19.08 -7.06 19.52
N THR A 88 19.51 -6.33 20.56
CA THR A 88 18.76 -6.13 21.81
C THR A 88 17.77 -4.98 21.77
N MET A 89 17.86 -4.07 20.77
CA MET A 89 17.03 -2.88 20.64
C MET A 89 15.53 -3.20 20.63
N TYR A 90 15.14 -4.17 19.80
CA TYR A 90 13.73 -4.56 19.67
C TYR A 90 13.18 -5.16 20.97
N ARG A 91 14.01 -5.89 21.71
CA ARG A 91 13.61 -6.47 23.00
C ARG A 91 13.32 -5.36 24.01
N LEU A 92 14.21 -4.38 24.11
CA LEU A 92 14.05 -3.22 25.01
C LEU A 92 12.83 -2.37 24.62
N TYR A 93 12.61 -2.14 23.32
CA TYR A 93 11.39 -1.48 22.82
C TYR A 93 10.12 -2.18 23.29
N ARG A 94 10.09 -3.52 23.18
CA ARG A 94 8.94 -4.32 23.56
C ARG A 94 8.68 -4.25 25.06
N GLU A 95 9.73 -4.32 25.89
CA GLU A 95 9.64 -4.19 27.35
C GLU A 95 9.14 -2.80 27.76
N GLN A 96 9.72 -1.73 27.21
CA GLN A 96 9.30 -0.36 27.47
C GLN A 96 7.84 -0.11 27.04
N SER A 97 7.46 -0.59 25.86
CA SER A 97 6.10 -0.45 25.35
C SER A 97 5.06 -1.18 26.22
N LEU A 98 5.46 -2.30 26.84
CA LEU A 98 4.61 -3.06 27.76
C LEU A 98 4.46 -2.34 29.11
N GLN A 99 5.55 -1.73 29.62
CA GLN A 99 5.55 -0.95 30.85
C GLN A 99 4.72 0.33 30.72
N GLU A 100 4.80 1.02 29.58
CA GLU A 100 4.03 2.21 29.25
C GLU A 100 2.56 1.91 28.88
N LYS A 101 2.15 0.63 28.83
CA LYS A 101 0.83 0.18 28.34
C LYS A 101 0.46 0.80 26.99
N ALA A 102 1.39 0.74 26.03
CA ALA A 102 1.16 1.22 24.68
C ALA A 102 -0.04 0.50 24.02
N LEU A 103 -0.89 1.26 23.34
CA LEU A 103 -2.04 0.75 22.57
C LEU A 103 -1.62 -0.20 21.44
N THR A 104 -0.47 0.06 20.83
CA THR A 104 0.07 -0.74 19.73
C THR A 104 1.56 -1.01 19.93
N ILE A 105 1.95 -2.26 19.68
CA ILE A 105 3.34 -2.70 19.70
C ILE A 105 3.67 -3.20 18.30
N TYR A 106 4.66 -2.56 17.65
CA TYR A 106 5.06 -2.95 16.31
C TYR A 106 5.83 -4.28 16.29
N SER A 107 5.69 -5.01 15.18
CA SER A 107 6.52 -6.19 14.91
C SER A 107 7.98 -5.79 14.69
N SER A 108 8.90 -6.74 14.86
CA SER A 108 10.34 -6.51 14.65
C SER A 108 10.64 -5.96 13.25
N THR A 109 9.95 -6.47 12.22
CA THR A 109 10.09 -5.99 10.84
C THR A 109 9.69 -4.52 10.70
N ARG A 110 8.52 -4.14 11.21
CA ARG A 110 8.03 -2.74 11.18
C ARG A 110 8.96 -1.79 11.93
N TYR A 111 9.48 -2.22 13.08
CA TYR A 111 10.46 -1.44 13.85
C TYR A 111 11.74 -1.18 13.04
N CYS A 112 12.27 -2.21 12.35
CA CYS A 112 13.43 -2.08 11.48
C CYS A 112 13.15 -1.22 10.23
N GLU A 113 11.94 -1.27 9.68
CA GLU A 113 11.52 -0.41 8.57
C GLU A 113 11.52 1.06 8.98
N ILE A 114 10.95 1.38 10.15
CA ILE A 114 10.91 2.76 10.69
C ILE A 114 12.31 3.33 10.86
N PHE A 115 13.30 2.52 11.28
CA PHE A 115 14.69 2.95 11.38
C PHE A 115 15.36 3.24 10.04
N ARG A 116 14.96 2.52 8.98
CA ARG A 116 15.51 2.67 7.63
C ARG A 116 14.88 3.83 6.87
N THR A 117 13.77 4.37 7.37
CA THR A 117 13.02 5.47 6.73
C THR A 117 13.58 6.81 7.15
#